data_AF-A0A926T785-F1
#
_entry.id   AF-A0A926T785-F1
#
_cell.length_a   1.000
_cell.length_b   1.000
_cell.length_c   1.000
_cell.angle_alpha   90.00
_cell.angle_beta   90.00
_cell.angle_gamma   90.00
#
_symmetry.space_group_name_H-M   'P 1'
#
loop_
_entity.id
_entity.type
_entity.pdbx_description
1 polymer ?
#
loop_
_entity_poly.entity_id
_entity_poly.type
_entity_poly.pdbx_seq_one_letter_code
_entity_poly.pdbx_strand_id
1 'polypeptide(L)'
;MNKEFAGMSAGALLLAVGIMAEATLTLVSSAQGSAPNAFRDVKPDYWATPFIQALANKGMVAGYRDGTFKPEKAVDRDEFAAMIRQAFEQKPVRSIPSGSTFKDVPKGYWGAPPIKEAYETGFMDGTRDNKFLPQKPLSRTEALVALMKGLNMSYKPSATAAKATTTPVSTATTTPASTPQRNQRRVRGNPLMFPIASTAMMTPFLQTVSQKPVNAASSPQPAQKAVSTTPAAVVNKPKDKLAAADILKLYYQDADKIPKSSVNDLAAATQANIVVNYPDAKLFNPDKLLNRGAAAAIIHQALVKQGKLEPLPKNVAASQYIVDSSSKNN
;
A
#
# COMPACT_ATOMS: atom_id res chain seq x y z
N MET A 1 -3.54 53.67 77.06
CA MET A 1 -3.06 53.04 78.30
C MET A 1 -1.71 52.42 78.00
N ASN A 2 -0.68 52.88 78.69
CA ASN A 2 0.74 52.65 78.39
C ASN A 2 1.14 51.19 78.54
N LYS A 3 2.11 50.73 77.72
CA LYS A 3 3.42 50.28 78.23
C LYS A 3 4.44 50.08 77.09
N GLU A 4 5.59 50.71 77.31
CA GLU A 4 6.84 50.65 76.57
C GLU A 4 7.71 49.42 76.94
N PHE A 5 8.88 49.37 76.28
CA PHE A 5 10.15 48.63 76.51
C PHE A 5 10.33 47.37 75.66
N ALA A 6 11.18 47.33 74.62
CA ALA A 6 12.59 47.70 74.41
C ALA A 6 13.58 46.53 74.57
N GLY A 7 14.48 46.43 73.60
CA GLY A 7 15.64 45.53 73.51
C GLY A 7 16.08 45.43 72.03
N MET A 8 16.94 46.30 71.50
CA MET A 8 18.42 46.16 71.41
C MET A 8 18.86 44.76 70.93
N SER A 9 19.88 44.56 70.11
CA SER A 9 20.72 45.33 69.17
C SER A 9 21.71 44.29 68.60
N ALA A 10 22.29 44.60 67.44
CA ALA A 10 23.55 44.08 66.90
C ALA A 10 23.58 42.69 66.25
N GLY A 11 24.12 42.66 65.03
CA GLY A 11 24.66 41.44 64.42
C GLY A 11 24.57 41.41 62.90
N ALA A 12 25.32 42.26 62.21
CA ALA A 12 25.56 42.10 60.78
C ALA A 12 26.39 40.83 60.52
N LEU A 13 25.93 39.97 59.62
CA LEU A 13 26.80 39.03 58.92
C LEU A 13 26.38 38.96 57.44
N LEU A 14 27.17 39.62 56.58
CA LEU A 14 27.15 39.42 55.14
C LEU A 14 27.73 38.04 54.85
N LEU A 15 26.89 37.10 54.43
CA LEU A 15 27.31 35.91 53.70
C LEU A 15 26.75 35.99 52.29
N ALA A 16 27.64 36.28 51.35
CA ALA A 16 27.41 36.07 49.93
C ALA A 16 27.23 34.56 49.71
N VAL A 17 26.04 34.15 49.27
CA VAL A 17 25.81 32.81 48.72
C VAL A 17 25.51 32.98 47.24
N GLY A 18 26.48 32.60 46.41
CA GLY A 18 26.27 32.48 44.97
C GLY A 18 25.20 31.43 44.70
N ILE A 19 24.14 31.83 44.00
CA ILE A 19 23.12 30.91 43.51
C ILE A 19 23.73 30.21 42.29
N MET A 20 24.30 29.03 42.50
CA MET A 20 24.57 28.08 41.42
C MET A 20 23.22 27.53 40.97
N ALA A 21 22.74 27.98 39.81
CA ALA A 21 21.60 27.38 39.15
C ALA A 21 22.04 26.01 38.60
N GLU A 22 21.87 24.95 39.38
CA GLU A 22 22.04 23.59 38.89
C GLU A 22 20.87 23.25 37.97
N ALA A 23 21.12 23.25 36.66
CA ALA A 23 20.21 22.68 35.69
C ALA A 23 20.20 21.16 35.90
N THR A 24 19.24 20.65 36.66
CA THR A 24 19.00 19.22 36.76
C THR A 24 18.53 18.70 35.40
N LEU A 25 19.41 17.98 34.71
CA LEU A 25 19.05 17.23 33.51
C LEU A 25 18.21 16.02 33.94
N THR A 26 16.88 16.16 33.98
CA THR A 26 16.01 15.00 34.13
C THR A 26 16.10 14.16 32.88
N LEU A 27 16.84 13.05 32.96
CA LEU A 27 16.76 11.97 31.99
C LEU A 27 15.35 11.36 32.10
N VAL A 28 14.41 11.86 31.29
CA VAL A 28 13.14 11.18 31.07
C VAL A 28 13.49 9.91 30.29
N SER A 29 13.66 8.81 31.02
CA SER A 29 13.69 7.48 30.44
C SER A 29 12.31 7.23 29.83
N SER A 30 12.18 7.41 28.52
CA SER A 30 11.03 6.94 27.77
C SER A 30 11.12 5.41 27.69
N ALA A 31 10.79 4.74 28.79
CA ALA A 31 10.38 3.36 28.72
C ALA A 31 9.09 3.34 27.88
N GLN A 32 9.22 3.07 26.57
CA GLN A 32 8.09 2.68 25.75
C GLN A 32 7.57 1.36 26.31
N GLY A 33 6.73 1.46 27.35
CA GLY A 33 5.90 0.36 27.78
C GLY A 33 5.11 -0.10 26.56
N SER A 34 5.39 -1.31 26.10
CA SER A 34 4.62 -1.95 25.05
C SER A 34 3.17 -1.97 25.54
N ALA A 35 2.31 -1.15 24.93
CA ALA A 35 0.90 -1.15 25.28
C ALA A 35 0.38 -2.60 25.22
N PRO A 36 -0.41 -3.05 26.21
CA PRO A 36 -0.90 -4.42 26.23
C PRO A 36 -1.62 -4.72 24.91
N ASN A 37 -1.34 -5.90 24.37
CA ASN A 37 -1.88 -6.35 23.11
C ASN A 37 -3.42 -6.30 23.16
N ALA A 38 -4.02 -5.48 22.30
CA ALA A 38 -5.44 -5.13 22.39
C ALA A 38 -6.36 -6.34 22.15
N PHE A 39 -5.85 -7.39 21.50
CA PHE A 39 -6.63 -8.57 21.13
C PHE A 39 -5.85 -9.85 21.42
N ARG A 40 -6.53 -10.85 22.01
CA ARG A 40 -5.87 -12.08 22.50
C ARG A 40 -5.30 -12.97 21.39
N ASP A 41 -5.83 -12.88 20.17
CA ASP A 41 -5.47 -13.72 19.03
C ASP A 41 -4.50 -13.06 18.05
N VAL A 42 -4.13 -11.81 18.27
CA VAL A 42 -3.06 -11.13 17.54
C VAL A 42 -1.76 -11.49 18.22
N LYS A 43 -0.80 -12.14 17.56
CA LYS A 43 0.47 -12.50 18.22
C LYS A 43 1.44 -11.31 18.21
N PRO A 44 2.33 -11.13 19.21
CA PRO A 44 3.32 -10.05 19.18
C PRO A 44 4.22 -10.05 17.94
N ASP A 45 4.51 -11.23 17.40
CA ASP A 45 5.33 -11.45 16.20
C ASP A 45 4.51 -11.47 14.90
N TYR A 46 3.19 -11.30 14.96
CA TYR A 46 2.36 -11.21 13.77
C TYR A 46 2.66 -9.91 13.00
N TRP A 47 2.85 -10.03 11.69
CA TRP A 47 3.39 -8.94 10.86
C TRP A 47 2.57 -7.65 10.92
N ALA A 48 1.25 -7.74 11.11
CA ALA A 48 0.39 -6.58 11.17
C ALA A 48 0.13 -6.05 12.59
N THR A 49 0.69 -6.69 13.62
CA THR A 49 0.49 -6.32 15.02
C THR A 49 0.76 -4.84 15.31
N PRO A 50 1.86 -4.23 14.79
CA PRO A 50 2.11 -2.81 15.02
C PRO A 50 0.99 -1.91 14.48
N PHE A 51 0.44 -2.22 13.29
CA PHE A 51 -0.66 -1.45 12.70
C PHE A 51 -1.95 -1.63 13.49
N ILE A 52 -2.28 -2.88 13.85
CA ILE A 52 -3.48 -3.23 14.61
C ILE A 52 -3.46 -2.54 15.98
N GLN A 53 -2.34 -2.62 16.70
CA GLN A 53 -2.20 -2.03 18.02
C GLN A 53 -2.28 -0.50 17.98
N ALA A 54 -1.62 0.14 17.01
CA ALA A 54 -1.66 1.60 16.84
C ALA A 54 -3.10 2.09 16.61
N LEU A 55 -3.89 1.39 15.79
CA LEU A 55 -5.29 1.71 15.54
C LEU A 55 -6.17 1.43 16.76
N ALA A 56 -5.98 0.29 17.43
CA ALA A 56 -6.78 -0.11 18.58
C ALA A 56 -6.57 0.84 19.78
N ASN A 57 -5.32 1.26 20.03
CA ASN A 57 -4.97 2.24 21.07
C ASN A 57 -5.66 3.61 20.86
N LYS A 58 -6.08 3.91 19.63
CA LYS A 58 -6.80 5.14 19.27
C LYS A 58 -8.30 4.91 19.10
N GLY A 59 -8.80 3.71 19.34
CA GLY A 59 -10.20 3.34 19.15
C GLY A 59 -10.66 3.37 17.68
N MET A 60 -9.72 3.35 16.72
CA MET A 60 -10.00 3.45 15.28
C MET A 60 -10.29 2.10 14.62
N VAL A 61 -10.02 1.00 15.33
CA VAL A 61 -10.49 -0.35 14.97
C VAL A 61 -11.00 -1.07 16.20
N ALA A 62 -11.97 -1.96 15.99
CA ALA A 62 -12.52 -2.82 17.02
C ALA A 62 -12.40 -4.30 16.61
N GLY A 63 -12.32 -5.15 17.64
CA GLY A 63 -12.41 -6.60 17.49
C GLY A 63 -13.85 -7.09 17.52
N TYR A 64 -14.01 -8.41 17.53
CA TYR A 64 -15.27 -9.09 17.75
C TYR A 64 -15.64 -9.08 19.23
N ARG A 65 -16.93 -9.34 19.52
CA ARG A 65 -17.47 -9.39 20.89
C ARG A 65 -16.79 -10.44 21.78
N ASP A 66 -16.18 -11.46 21.18
CA ASP A 66 -15.42 -12.51 21.85
C ASP A 66 -14.00 -12.06 22.27
N GLY A 67 -13.63 -10.79 22.05
CA GLY A 67 -12.33 -10.22 22.39
C GLY A 67 -11.21 -10.53 21.39
N THR A 68 -11.56 -11.07 20.21
CA THR A 68 -10.60 -11.40 19.15
C THR A 68 -10.60 -10.37 18.03
N PHE A 69 -9.51 -10.29 17.26
CA PHE A 69 -9.43 -9.47 16.05
C PHE A 69 -9.61 -10.28 14.77
N LYS A 70 -9.30 -11.58 14.80
CA LYS A 70 -9.29 -12.53 13.67
C LYS A 70 -8.45 -12.01 12.49
N PRO A 71 -7.14 -11.71 12.70
CA PRO A 71 -6.31 -11.02 11.71
C PRO A 71 -6.22 -11.73 10.36
N GLU A 72 -6.30 -13.06 10.34
CA GLU A 72 -6.24 -13.88 9.13
C GLU A 72 -7.60 -14.11 8.47
N LYS A 73 -8.71 -13.72 9.10
CA LYS A 73 -10.04 -13.85 8.49
C LYS A 73 -10.17 -12.88 7.33
N ALA A 74 -10.69 -13.36 6.21
CA ALA A 74 -11.12 -12.50 5.11
C ALA A 74 -12.18 -11.48 5.60
N VAL A 75 -12.09 -10.26 5.08
CA VAL A 75 -13.00 -9.17 5.40
C VAL A 75 -14.12 -9.13 4.37
N ASP A 76 -15.35 -9.19 4.84
CA ASP A 76 -16.53 -8.98 4.00
C ASP A 76 -16.79 -7.48 3.79
N ARG A 77 -17.56 -7.14 2.76
CA ARG A 77 -17.81 -5.75 2.37
C ARG A 77 -18.42 -4.91 3.49
N ASP A 78 -19.33 -5.49 4.27
CA ASP A 78 -19.96 -4.81 5.41
C ASP A 78 -19.02 -4.65 6.61
N GLU A 79 -18.18 -5.64 6.89
CA GLU A 79 -17.12 -5.56 7.90
C GLU A 79 -16.11 -4.48 7.54
N PHE A 80 -15.72 -4.39 6.26
CA PHE A 80 -14.83 -3.32 5.80
C PHE A 80 -15.50 -1.94 5.90
N ALA A 81 -16.79 -1.83 5.57
CA ALA A 81 -17.55 -0.60 5.77
C ALA A 81 -17.58 -0.18 7.25
N ALA A 82 -17.71 -1.13 8.17
CA ALA A 82 -17.65 -0.87 9.61
C ALA A 82 -16.25 -0.43 10.07
N MET A 83 -15.18 -1.01 9.51
CA MET A 83 -13.81 -0.56 9.77
C MET A 83 -13.57 0.87 9.24
N ILE A 84 -14.07 1.21 8.06
CA ILE A 84 -14.01 2.57 7.51
C ILE A 84 -14.74 3.55 8.43
N ARG A 85 -15.98 3.23 8.81
CA ARG A 85 -16.79 4.05 9.70
C ARG A 85 -16.09 4.35 11.01
N GLN A 86 -15.43 3.34 11.60
CA GLN A 86 -14.71 3.50 12.86
C GLN A 86 -13.44 4.34 12.70
N ALA A 87 -12.75 4.24 11.56
CA ALA A 87 -11.46 4.89 11.34
C ALA A 87 -11.57 6.32 10.79
N PHE A 88 -12.61 6.62 10.01
CA PHE A 88 -12.68 7.87 9.25
C PHE A 88 -13.96 8.66 9.52
N GLU A 89 -13.78 9.86 10.07
CA GLU A 89 -14.82 10.88 10.16
C GLU A 89 -14.89 11.70 8.86
N GLN A 90 -15.55 11.17 7.83
CA GLN A 90 -15.79 11.91 6.57
C GLN A 90 -17.22 12.45 6.51
N LYS A 91 -17.37 13.62 5.90
CA LYS A 91 -18.69 14.21 5.66
C LYS A 91 -19.37 13.49 4.49
N PRO A 92 -20.70 13.27 4.54
CA PRO A 92 -21.46 12.79 3.40
C PRO A 92 -21.22 13.67 2.16
N VAL A 93 -20.89 13.05 1.03
CA VAL A 93 -20.74 13.68 -0.30
C VAL A 93 -21.93 13.39 -1.21
N ARG A 94 -22.79 12.45 -0.81
CA ARG A 94 -24.04 12.09 -1.48
C ARG A 94 -25.05 11.61 -0.45
N SER A 95 -26.30 11.51 -0.86
CA SER A 95 -27.39 11.01 -0.03
C SER A 95 -28.09 9.84 -0.72
N ILE A 96 -28.58 8.90 0.08
CA ILE A 96 -29.50 7.89 -0.42
C ILE A 96 -30.90 8.52 -0.47
N PRO A 97 -31.65 8.45 -1.59
CA PRO A 97 -33.02 8.96 -1.65
C PRO A 97 -33.84 8.41 -0.48
N SER A 98 -34.44 9.31 0.30
CA SER A 98 -35.03 9.05 1.62
C SER A 98 -35.89 7.78 1.64
N GLY A 99 -35.43 6.77 2.38
CA GLY A 99 -36.14 5.51 2.59
C GLY A 99 -35.63 4.32 1.76
N SER A 100 -34.76 4.53 0.77
CA SER A 100 -34.13 3.42 0.07
C SER A 100 -32.93 2.87 0.86
N THR A 101 -32.88 1.56 1.04
CA THR A 101 -31.64 0.82 1.35
C THR A 101 -31.24 0.02 0.12
N PHE A 102 -30.02 -0.51 0.10
CA PHE A 102 -29.69 -1.54 -0.87
C PHE A 102 -30.67 -2.72 -0.73
N LYS A 103 -31.09 -3.31 -1.84
CA LYS A 103 -32.12 -4.37 -1.90
C LYS A 103 -31.76 -5.60 -1.08
N ASP A 104 -30.47 -5.86 -0.89
CA ASP A 104 -29.90 -6.98 -0.16
C ASP A 104 -29.39 -6.58 1.24
N VAL A 105 -29.80 -5.42 1.75
CA VAL A 105 -29.53 -4.97 3.12
C VAL A 105 -30.86 -4.85 3.87
N PRO A 106 -31.25 -5.89 4.63
CA PRO A 106 -32.49 -5.89 5.39
C PRO A 106 -32.54 -4.80 6.45
N LYS A 107 -33.75 -4.35 6.78
CA LYS A 107 -33.97 -3.45 7.92
C LYS A 107 -33.52 -4.15 9.21
N GLY A 108 -32.79 -3.43 10.07
CA GLY A 108 -32.24 -3.97 11.31
C GLY A 108 -30.94 -4.78 11.12
N TYR A 109 -30.42 -4.92 9.90
CA TYR A 109 -29.10 -5.50 9.68
C TYR A 109 -28.02 -4.67 10.39
N TRP A 110 -27.14 -5.33 11.16
CA TRP A 110 -26.08 -4.66 11.93
C TRP A 110 -25.17 -3.81 11.03
N GLY A 111 -24.95 -4.26 9.79
CA GLY A 111 -24.15 -3.58 8.79
C GLY A 111 -24.88 -2.44 8.09
N ALA A 112 -26.19 -2.24 8.30
CA ALA A 112 -26.93 -1.20 7.58
C ALA A 112 -26.39 0.22 7.84
N PRO A 113 -26.11 0.66 9.08
CA PRO A 113 -25.47 1.96 9.33
C PRO A 113 -24.09 2.11 8.68
N PRO A 114 -23.10 1.21 8.87
CA PRO A 114 -21.80 1.37 8.22
C PRO A 114 -21.85 1.29 6.70
N ILE A 115 -22.73 0.45 6.12
CA ILE A 115 -22.94 0.41 4.67
C ILE A 115 -23.48 1.74 4.16
N LYS A 116 -24.47 2.32 4.83
CA LYS A 116 -25.04 3.62 4.49
C LYS A 116 -23.97 4.70 4.55
N GLU A 117 -23.23 4.78 5.64
CA GLU A 117 -22.21 5.81 5.85
C GLU A 117 -21.05 5.65 4.85
N ALA A 118 -20.54 4.44 4.63
CA ALA A 118 -19.50 4.18 3.63
C ALA A 118 -19.96 4.51 2.20
N TYR A 119 -21.25 4.33 1.90
CA TYR A 119 -21.84 4.81 0.67
C TYR A 119 -21.86 6.34 0.64
N GLU A 120 -22.52 6.99 1.59
CA GLU A 120 -22.73 8.44 1.59
C GLU A 120 -21.44 9.25 1.62
N THR A 121 -20.39 8.73 2.26
CA THR A 121 -19.05 9.34 2.33
C THR A 121 -18.17 9.02 1.12
N GLY A 122 -18.67 8.23 0.16
CA GLY A 122 -17.97 7.96 -1.11
C GLY A 122 -16.88 6.89 -1.06
N PHE A 123 -16.69 6.21 0.07
CA PHE A 123 -15.73 5.10 0.16
C PHE A 123 -16.18 3.89 -0.66
N MET A 124 -17.45 3.50 -0.55
CA MET A 124 -17.95 2.27 -1.16
C MET A 124 -19.18 2.51 -2.01
N ASP A 125 -19.29 1.78 -3.12
CA ASP A 125 -20.47 1.78 -3.98
C ASP A 125 -21.22 0.46 -3.90
N GLY A 126 -22.51 0.49 -4.23
CA GLY A 126 -23.26 -0.72 -4.59
C GLY A 126 -23.11 -1.08 -6.07
N THR A 127 -23.86 -2.09 -6.48
CA THR A 127 -23.97 -2.52 -7.87
C THR A 127 -25.00 -1.68 -8.63
N ARG A 128 -25.02 -1.83 -9.96
CA ARG A 128 -26.04 -1.20 -10.82
C ARG A 128 -27.46 -1.66 -10.50
N ASP A 129 -27.62 -2.85 -9.91
CA ASP A 129 -28.92 -3.43 -9.56
C ASP A 129 -29.45 -2.99 -8.19
N ASN A 130 -28.79 -2.00 -7.57
CA ASN A 130 -29.06 -1.51 -6.22
C ASN A 130 -28.82 -2.58 -5.13
N LYS A 131 -27.71 -3.32 -5.23
CA LYS A 131 -27.25 -4.27 -4.20
C LYS A 131 -25.92 -3.81 -3.60
N PHE A 132 -25.65 -4.08 -2.33
CA PHE A 132 -24.35 -3.82 -1.71
C PHE A 132 -23.44 -5.04 -1.70
N LEU A 133 -24.00 -6.25 -1.65
CA LEU A 133 -23.32 -7.53 -1.46
C LEU A 133 -22.57 -7.59 -0.12
N PRO A 134 -23.25 -7.42 1.03
CA PRO A 134 -22.61 -7.25 2.34
C PRO A 134 -21.64 -8.38 2.70
N GLN A 135 -22.02 -9.63 2.44
CA GLN A 135 -21.25 -10.84 2.77
C GLN A 135 -20.25 -11.25 1.69
N LYS A 136 -20.01 -10.44 0.65
CA LYS A 136 -19.00 -10.74 -0.35
C LYS A 136 -17.62 -10.39 0.23
N PRO A 137 -16.65 -11.33 0.24
CA PRO A 137 -15.27 -11.02 0.60
C PRO A 137 -14.67 -9.96 -0.32
N LEU A 138 -13.91 -9.04 0.26
CA LEU A 138 -13.30 -7.93 -0.47
C LEU A 138 -11.90 -8.31 -0.98
N SER A 139 -11.56 -7.95 -2.22
CA SER A 139 -10.18 -8.05 -2.69
C SER A 139 -9.32 -6.88 -2.18
N ARG A 140 -8.00 -7.06 -2.18
CA ARG A 140 -7.03 -5.97 -1.88
C ARG A 140 -7.25 -4.77 -2.79
N THR A 141 -7.50 -5.02 -4.08
CA THR A 141 -7.77 -3.97 -5.07
C THR A 141 -9.01 -3.17 -4.71
N GLU A 142 -10.12 -3.85 -4.42
CA GLU A 142 -11.39 -3.19 -4.07
C GLU A 142 -11.26 -2.34 -2.80
N ALA A 143 -10.53 -2.83 -1.80
CA ALA A 143 -10.31 -2.12 -0.55
C ALA A 143 -9.49 -0.84 -0.71
N LEU A 144 -8.38 -0.90 -1.45
CA LEU A 144 -7.55 0.27 -1.71
C LEU A 144 -8.30 1.29 -2.56
N VAL A 145 -8.99 0.87 -3.62
CA VAL A 145 -9.85 1.76 -4.43
C VAL A 145 -10.90 2.45 -3.55
N ALA A 146 -11.52 1.73 -2.62
CA ALA A 146 -12.48 2.32 -1.69
C ALA A 146 -11.86 3.41 -0.81
N LEU A 147 -10.67 3.17 -0.25
CA LEU A 147 -9.94 4.20 0.51
C LEU A 147 -9.58 5.40 -0.36
N MET A 148 -9.06 5.19 -1.57
CA MET A 148 -8.67 6.28 -2.46
C MET A 148 -9.86 7.18 -2.83
N LYS A 149 -11.01 6.56 -3.11
CA LYS A 149 -12.24 7.28 -3.43
C LYS A 149 -12.79 8.06 -2.24
N GLY A 150 -12.95 7.41 -1.08
CA GLY A 150 -13.48 8.06 0.12
C GLY A 150 -12.59 9.17 0.67
N LEU A 151 -11.28 9.09 0.41
CA LEU A 151 -10.31 10.12 0.78
C LEU A 151 -10.07 11.16 -0.31
N ASN A 152 -10.79 11.07 -1.43
CA ASN A 152 -10.66 11.93 -2.60
C ASN A 152 -9.20 12.05 -3.10
N MET A 153 -8.48 10.93 -3.05
CA MET A 153 -7.09 10.84 -3.45
C MET A 153 -7.02 10.34 -4.88
N SER A 154 -6.46 11.14 -5.77
CA SER A 154 -6.35 10.84 -7.20
C SER A 154 -4.89 10.86 -7.66
N TYR A 155 -4.61 10.10 -8.71
CA TYR A 155 -3.29 10.11 -9.32
C TYR A 155 -3.03 11.46 -9.96
N LYS A 156 -1.97 12.13 -9.51
CA LYS A 156 -1.46 13.35 -10.12
C LYS A 156 -0.15 13.00 -10.82
N PRO A 157 -0.12 12.97 -12.15
CA PRO A 157 1.13 12.73 -12.87
C PRO A 157 2.15 13.80 -12.49
N SER A 158 3.12 13.40 -11.66
CA SER A 158 4.22 14.27 -11.23
C SER A 158 5.35 14.17 -12.24
N ALA A 159 5.94 15.32 -12.56
CA ALA A 159 7.22 15.37 -13.24
C ALA A 159 8.32 15.07 -12.22
N THR A 160 8.45 13.80 -11.85
CA THR A 160 9.54 13.37 -10.97
C THR A 160 10.21 12.15 -11.59
N ALA A 161 10.80 12.38 -12.77
CA ALA A 161 12.08 11.80 -13.10
C ALA A 161 13.11 12.90 -12.84
N ALA A 162 13.75 12.88 -11.68
CA ALA A 162 14.86 13.79 -11.41
C ALA A 162 16.02 13.43 -12.34
N LYS A 163 16.19 14.25 -13.38
CA LYS A 163 17.47 14.78 -13.87
C LYS A 163 18.64 13.80 -13.74
N ALA A 164 18.78 12.90 -14.71
CA ALA A 164 20.08 12.34 -15.03
C ALA A 164 20.99 13.48 -15.51
N THR A 165 22.04 13.74 -14.74
CA THR A 165 23.15 14.62 -15.12
C THR A 165 23.76 14.12 -16.42
N THR A 166 23.36 14.71 -17.55
CA THR A 166 24.11 14.60 -18.82
C THR A 166 24.99 15.83 -18.91
N THR A 167 26.21 15.72 -18.40
CA THR A 167 27.32 16.54 -18.91
C THR A 167 27.89 15.77 -20.10
N PRO A 168 27.77 16.27 -21.34
CA PRO A 168 28.45 15.66 -22.48
C PRO A 168 29.91 16.14 -22.47
N VAL A 169 30.86 15.23 -22.31
CA VAL A 169 32.24 15.48 -22.75
C VAL A 169 32.69 14.37 -23.68
N SER A 170 33.00 14.84 -24.89
CA SER A 170 33.65 14.26 -26.06
C SER A 170 34.67 13.14 -25.85
N THR A 171 34.45 12.07 -26.63
CA THR A 171 35.42 11.36 -27.49
C THR A 171 36.91 11.36 -27.16
N ALA A 172 37.45 10.15 -26.99
CA ALA A 172 38.67 9.74 -27.71
C ALA A 172 38.62 8.24 -28.05
N THR A 173 38.80 7.96 -29.34
CA THR A 173 38.95 6.68 -30.00
C THR A 173 40.35 6.10 -29.78
N THR A 174 40.49 4.80 -29.54
CA THR A 174 41.56 3.98 -30.15
C THR A 174 41.23 2.48 -30.06
N THR A 175 41.57 1.81 -31.16
CA THR A 175 41.19 0.48 -31.66
C THR A 175 42.06 -0.66 -31.07
N PRO A 176 41.97 -1.95 -31.49
CA PRO A 176 42.08 -3.11 -30.59
C PRO A 176 43.41 -3.88 -30.75
N ALA A 177 43.73 -4.77 -29.81
CA ALA A 177 44.74 -5.80 -30.03
C ALA A 177 44.47 -7.06 -29.19
N SER A 178 44.82 -8.18 -29.81
CA SER A 178 44.44 -9.57 -29.59
C SER A 178 45.13 -10.31 -28.43
N THR A 179 44.44 -11.37 -28.00
CA THR A 179 44.81 -12.51 -27.14
C THR A 179 46.20 -13.13 -27.42
N PRO A 180 46.81 -13.86 -26.47
CA PRO A 180 46.58 -15.33 -26.46
C PRO A 180 46.37 -15.98 -25.08
N GLN A 181 45.68 -17.12 -25.12
CA GLN A 181 45.38 -18.05 -24.02
C GLN A 181 46.61 -18.53 -23.24
N ARG A 182 46.45 -18.77 -21.93
CA ARG A 182 47.11 -19.92 -21.28
C ARG A 182 46.24 -20.55 -20.20
N ASN A 183 46.35 -21.87 -20.15
CA ASN A 183 45.40 -22.84 -19.66
C ASN A 183 45.85 -23.40 -18.29
N GLN A 184 44.88 -23.92 -17.54
CA GLN A 184 44.97 -24.88 -16.41
C GLN A 184 45.27 -24.37 -14.98
N ARG A 185 44.30 -24.52 -14.08
CA ARG A 185 44.17 -25.74 -13.24
C ARG A 185 42.86 -25.72 -12.45
N ARG A 186 42.10 -26.82 -12.56
CA ARG A 186 40.84 -27.09 -11.84
C ARG A 186 41.13 -27.37 -10.36
N VAL A 187 40.39 -26.71 -9.46
CA VAL A 187 40.17 -27.19 -8.09
C VAL A 187 38.72 -27.64 -7.98
N ARG A 188 38.56 -28.84 -7.42
CA ARG A 188 37.36 -29.67 -7.35
C ARG A 188 36.59 -29.31 -6.07
N GLY A 189 35.32 -28.94 -6.20
CA GLY A 189 34.38 -28.81 -5.08
C GLY A 189 33.00 -29.23 -5.57
N ASN A 190 32.51 -30.35 -5.04
CA ASN A 190 31.29 -31.06 -5.47
C ASN A 190 30.00 -30.22 -5.29
N PRO A 191 29.06 -30.26 -6.24
CA PRO A 191 27.64 -30.01 -5.98
C PRO A 191 26.90 -31.32 -5.63
N LEU A 192 26.04 -31.29 -4.62
CA LEU A 192 25.09 -32.38 -4.32
C LEU A 192 23.98 -32.41 -5.38
N MET A 193 23.93 -33.49 -6.16
CA MET A 193 22.83 -33.88 -7.04
C MET A 193 22.00 -34.96 -6.34
N PHE A 194 20.68 -34.78 -6.27
CA PHE A 194 19.74 -35.83 -5.88
C PHE A 194 19.30 -36.60 -7.14
N PRO A 195 19.30 -37.95 -7.14
CA PRO A 195 18.97 -38.74 -8.32
C PRO A 195 17.45 -38.85 -8.54
N ILE A 196 17.09 -38.76 -9.82
CA ILE A 196 15.80 -39.06 -10.42
C ILE A 196 15.74 -40.58 -10.62
N ALA A 197 14.69 -41.24 -10.13
CA ALA A 197 14.38 -42.62 -10.51
C ALA A 197 13.37 -42.58 -11.67
N SER A 198 13.80 -43.13 -12.81
CA SER A 198 13.01 -43.37 -14.02
C SER A 198 12.86 -44.88 -14.24
N THR A 199 11.63 -45.36 -14.42
CA THR A 199 11.27 -46.51 -15.30
C THR A 199 9.72 -46.59 -15.39
N ALA A 200 9.10 -46.33 -16.55
CA ALA A 200 8.73 -47.30 -17.61
C ALA A 200 7.25 -47.77 -17.45
N MET A 201 6.36 -47.96 -18.44
CA MET A 201 6.29 -47.88 -19.92
C MET A 201 4.80 -47.73 -20.33
N MET A 202 4.53 -47.25 -21.55
CA MET A 202 3.52 -47.76 -22.53
C MET A 202 2.87 -46.63 -23.37
N THR A 203 3.20 -46.65 -24.65
CA THR A 203 2.48 -46.09 -25.81
C THR A 203 1.92 -47.27 -26.64
N PRO A 204 1.17 -47.08 -27.75
CA PRO A 204 0.17 -46.05 -28.12
C PRO A 204 -1.12 -46.69 -28.70
N PHE A 205 -2.13 -45.87 -29.06
CA PHE A 205 -3.06 -46.22 -30.14
C PHE A 205 -3.34 -45.00 -31.03
N LEU A 206 -3.08 -45.16 -32.33
CA LEU A 206 -3.40 -44.23 -33.41
C LEU A 206 -4.80 -44.57 -33.95
N GLN A 207 -5.60 -43.54 -34.24
CA GLN A 207 -6.58 -43.68 -35.32
C GLN A 207 -6.66 -42.38 -36.13
N THR A 208 -6.15 -42.50 -37.35
CA THR A 208 -6.26 -41.60 -38.48
C THR A 208 -7.69 -41.55 -39.02
N VAL A 209 -8.20 -40.34 -39.31
CA VAL A 209 -9.14 -40.15 -40.42
C VAL A 209 -8.61 -39.04 -41.32
N SER A 210 -8.68 -39.37 -42.61
CA SER A 210 -8.13 -38.72 -43.78
C SER A 210 -9.05 -37.64 -44.34
N GLN A 211 -8.45 -36.65 -45.03
CA GLN A 211 -8.82 -36.05 -46.34
C GLN A 211 -8.47 -34.55 -46.34
N LYS A 212 -7.38 -34.12 -47.00
CA LYS A 212 -7.11 -33.88 -48.44
C LYS A 212 -7.32 -32.38 -48.79
N PRO A 213 -6.34 -31.71 -49.45
CA PRO A 213 -6.30 -30.25 -49.56
C PRO A 213 -6.91 -29.74 -50.87
N VAL A 214 -7.34 -28.48 -50.87
CA VAL A 214 -7.58 -27.68 -52.08
C VAL A 214 -6.96 -26.28 -51.92
N ASN A 215 -6.15 -25.94 -52.92
CA ASN A 215 -5.46 -24.67 -53.09
C ASN A 215 -6.33 -23.64 -53.83
N ALA A 216 -6.01 -22.37 -53.55
CA ALA A 216 -6.03 -21.21 -54.45
C ALA A 216 -7.38 -20.68 -54.99
N ALA A 217 -7.67 -19.41 -54.66
CA ALA A 217 -7.94 -18.37 -55.66
C ALA A 217 -7.97 -16.97 -55.02
N SER A 218 -7.12 -16.10 -55.52
CA SER A 218 -7.08 -14.66 -55.33
C SER A 218 -8.29 -13.95 -55.95
N SER A 219 -8.65 -12.76 -55.43
CA SER A 219 -9.02 -11.50 -56.14
C SER A 219 -9.93 -10.62 -55.26
N PRO A 220 -10.14 -9.33 -55.56
CA PRO A 220 -9.16 -8.27 -55.72
C PRO A 220 -9.47 -7.03 -54.85
N GLN A 221 -8.42 -6.30 -54.51
CA GLN A 221 -8.46 -4.97 -53.89
C GLN A 221 -8.85 -3.91 -54.92
N PRO A 222 -9.82 -3.00 -54.66
CA PRO A 222 -9.99 -1.82 -55.47
C PRO A 222 -9.04 -0.69 -55.05
N ALA A 223 -8.66 0.07 -56.07
CA ALA A 223 -7.57 1.01 -56.13
C ALA A 223 -7.70 2.27 -55.25
N GLN A 224 -6.52 2.80 -54.96
CA GLN A 224 -6.22 4.07 -54.34
C GLN A 224 -6.83 5.26 -55.07
N LYS A 225 -7.27 6.26 -54.31
CA LYS A 225 -7.44 7.65 -54.78
C LYS A 225 -6.62 8.59 -53.89
N ALA A 226 -5.97 9.54 -54.55
CA ALA A 226 -4.84 10.33 -54.09
C ALA A 226 -5.15 11.41 -53.02
N VAL A 227 -4.17 11.60 -52.13
CA VAL A 227 -3.59 12.87 -51.64
C VAL A 227 -4.53 13.94 -51.07
N SER A 228 -4.43 14.14 -49.75
CA SER A 228 -4.29 15.47 -49.15
C SER A 228 -3.63 15.33 -47.78
N THR A 229 -2.30 15.42 -47.74
CA THR A 229 -1.54 15.57 -46.49
C THR A 229 -1.55 17.04 -46.08
N THR A 230 -2.46 17.40 -45.18
CA THR A 230 -2.23 18.52 -44.27
C THR A 230 -1.34 18.00 -43.13
N PRO A 231 -0.18 18.60 -42.81
CA PRO A 231 0.59 18.17 -41.65
C PRO A 231 -0.23 18.45 -40.38
N ALA A 232 -0.80 17.39 -39.81
CA ALA A 232 -1.39 17.44 -38.48
C ALA A 232 -0.31 17.88 -37.50
N ALA A 233 -0.62 18.93 -36.74
CA ALA A 233 0.21 19.43 -35.66
C ALA A 233 0.73 18.28 -34.80
N VAL A 234 2.06 18.19 -34.70
CA VAL A 234 2.74 17.35 -33.71
C VAL A 234 2.36 17.89 -32.34
N VAL A 235 1.31 17.32 -31.74
CA VAL A 235 1.01 17.50 -30.32
C VAL A 235 2.10 16.75 -29.57
N ASN A 236 3.15 17.47 -29.21
CA ASN A 236 4.13 17.02 -28.23
C ASN A 236 3.42 16.81 -26.90
N LYS A 237 2.99 15.58 -26.62
CA LYS A 237 2.61 15.16 -25.27
C LYS A 237 3.88 15.24 -24.41
N PRO A 238 3.89 15.98 -23.28
CA PRO A 238 5.09 16.15 -22.48
C PRO A 238 5.59 14.78 -21.98
N LYS A 239 6.80 14.39 -22.39
CA LYS A 239 7.50 13.14 -22.04
C LYS A 239 7.92 13.04 -20.58
N ASP A 240 7.69 14.09 -19.79
CA ASP A 240 8.27 14.20 -18.44
C ASP A 240 7.30 13.79 -17.31
N LYS A 241 6.07 13.36 -17.63
CA LYS A 241 5.10 12.88 -16.66
C LYS A 241 4.87 11.38 -16.84
N LEU A 242 5.29 10.58 -15.86
CA LEU A 242 5.14 9.12 -15.91
C LEU A 242 3.65 8.74 -15.89
N ALA A 243 3.25 7.71 -16.64
CA ALA A 243 1.89 7.20 -16.57
C ALA A 243 1.69 6.37 -15.30
N ALA A 244 0.45 6.30 -14.79
CA ALA A 244 0.12 5.53 -13.60
C ALA A 244 0.52 4.04 -13.71
N ALA A 245 0.32 3.43 -14.88
CA ALA A 245 0.72 2.05 -15.14
C ALA A 245 2.24 1.85 -15.04
N ASP A 246 3.02 2.82 -15.53
CA ASP A 246 4.48 2.75 -15.50
C ASP A 246 5.00 2.91 -14.07
N ILE A 247 4.36 3.76 -13.26
CA ILE A 247 4.64 3.84 -11.81
C ILE A 247 4.46 2.47 -11.16
N LEU A 248 3.33 1.80 -11.39
CA LEU A 248 3.05 0.51 -10.76
C LEU A 248 4.12 -0.53 -11.12
N LYS A 249 4.61 -0.55 -12.36
CA LYS A 249 5.72 -1.43 -12.80
C LYS A 249 7.05 -1.11 -12.11
N LEU A 250 7.26 0.12 -11.64
CA LEU A 250 8.43 0.43 -10.83
C LEU A 250 8.36 -0.25 -9.47
N TYR A 251 7.17 -0.50 -8.90
CA TYR A 251 7.03 -1.02 -7.54
C TYR A 251 6.69 -2.51 -7.48
N TYR A 252 5.95 -3.01 -8.48
CA TYR A 252 5.36 -4.35 -8.42
C TYR A 252 5.81 -5.23 -9.57
N GLN A 253 6.23 -6.44 -9.24
CA GLN A 253 6.60 -7.47 -10.22
C GLN A 253 5.38 -8.01 -10.97
N ASP A 254 4.19 -7.94 -10.36
CA ASP A 254 2.92 -8.40 -10.90
C ASP A 254 2.00 -7.25 -11.31
N ALA A 255 2.57 -6.06 -11.59
CA ALA A 255 1.82 -4.86 -12.00
C ALA A 255 0.90 -5.12 -13.20
N ASP A 256 1.29 -6.04 -14.09
CA ASP A 256 0.55 -6.43 -15.29
C ASP A 256 -0.81 -7.06 -14.99
N LYS A 257 -0.97 -7.63 -13.79
CA LYS A 257 -2.21 -8.25 -13.33
C LYS A 257 -3.21 -7.23 -12.77
N ILE A 258 -2.79 -5.98 -12.57
CA ILE A 258 -3.65 -4.94 -12.00
C ILE A 258 -4.76 -4.58 -13.00
N PRO A 259 -6.05 -4.60 -12.60
CA PRO A 259 -7.14 -4.20 -13.47
C PRO A 259 -6.96 -2.78 -13.99
N LYS A 260 -7.13 -2.59 -15.30
CA LYS A 260 -6.98 -1.27 -15.96
C LYS A 260 -7.83 -0.17 -15.30
N SER A 261 -9.01 -0.52 -14.81
CA SER A 261 -9.93 0.38 -14.12
C SER A 261 -9.40 0.92 -12.79
N SER A 262 -8.44 0.24 -12.15
CA SER A 262 -7.91 0.59 -10.83
C SER A 262 -6.49 1.15 -10.88
N VAL A 263 -5.88 1.23 -12.07
CA VAL A 263 -4.48 1.66 -12.24
C VAL A 263 -4.22 3.04 -11.64
N ASN A 264 -5.10 4.01 -11.87
CA ASN A 264 -4.92 5.36 -11.34
C ASN A 264 -5.01 5.39 -9.81
N ASP A 265 -6.04 4.75 -9.24
CA ASP A 265 -6.23 4.72 -7.79
C ASP A 265 -5.06 4.01 -7.09
N LEU A 266 -4.60 2.90 -7.65
CA LEU A 266 -3.49 2.15 -7.06
C LEU A 266 -2.14 2.83 -7.24
N ALA A 267 -1.92 3.55 -8.34
CA ALA A 267 -0.73 4.37 -8.51
C ALA A 267 -0.71 5.51 -7.48
N ALA A 268 -1.86 6.16 -7.25
CA ALA A 268 -2.02 7.17 -6.22
C ALA A 268 -1.79 6.59 -4.81
N ALA A 269 -2.35 5.41 -4.51
CA ALA A 269 -2.16 4.75 -3.22
C ALA A 269 -0.67 4.41 -2.98
N THR A 270 0.02 3.96 -4.03
CA THR A 270 1.44 3.63 -4.00
C THR A 270 2.30 4.86 -3.72
N GLN A 271 2.08 5.96 -4.46
CA GLN A 271 2.79 7.23 -4.24
C GLN A 271 2.45 7.89 -2.90
N ALA A 272 1.30 7.54 -2.33
CA ALA A 272 0.89 8.02 -1.02
C ALA A 272 1.41 7.18 0.14
N ASN A 273 2.20 6.13 -0.12
CA ASN A 273 2.67 5.17 0.88
C ASN A 273 1.52 4.43 1.61
N ILE A 274 0.35 4.29 0.98
CA ILE A 274 -0.82 3.62 1.57
C ILE A 274 -0.75 2.10 1.41
N VAL A 275 -0.10 1.62 0.34
CA VAL A 275 -0.04 0.19 0.04
C VAL A 275 0.89 -0.52 1.04
N VAL A 276 0.36 -1.56 1.69
CA VAL A 276 1.13 -2.47 2.54
C VAL A 276 1.04 -3.88 1.98
N ASN A 277 2.19 -4.45 1.62
CA ASN A 277 2.32 -5.71 0.91
C ASN A 277 3.10 -6.71 1.77
N TYR A 278 2.42 -7.78 2.18
CA TYR A 278 3.00 -8.88 2.97
C TYR A 278 2.80 -10.22 2.26
N PRO A 279 3.82 -11.09 2.22
CA PRO A 279 5.16 -10.94 2.83
C PRO A 279 6.19 -10.20 1.96
N ASP A 280 5.92 -9.98 0.67
CA ASP A 280 6.84 -9.30 -0.23
C ASP A 280 6.27 -7.95 -0.66
N ALA A 281 6.97 -6.87 -0.33
CA ALA A 281 6.59 -5.51 -0.68
C ALA A 281 6.43 -5.29 -2.20
N LYS A 282 7.12 -6.10 -3.02
CA LYS A 282 7.14 -6.01 -4.48
C LYS A 282 6.05 -6.83 -5.18
N LEU A 283 5.18 -7.51 -4.44
CA LEU A 283 4.06 -8.27 -5.00
C LEU A 283 2.72 -7.69 -4.53
N PHE A 284 1.98 -7.08 -5.44
CA PHE A 284 0.70 -6.43 -5.13
C PHE A 284 -0.42 -7.43 -4.86
N ASN A 285 -0.48 -8.51 -5.66
CA ASN A 285 -1.49 -9.58 -5.60
C ASN A 285 -2.94 -9.05 -5.73
N PRO A 286 -3.35 -8.54 -6.90
CA PRO A 286 -4.59 -7.77 -7.05
C PRO A 286 -5.88 -8.53 -6.70
N ASP A 287 -5.91 -9.85 -6.96
CA ASP A 287 -7.07 -10.71 -6.72
C ASP A 287 -7.09 -11.36 -5.33
N LYS A 288 -6.02 -11.18 -4.54
CA LYS A 288 -5.95 -11.75 -3.20
C LYS A 288 -7.02 -11.13 -2.32
N LEU A 289 -7.74 -11.98 -1.60
CA LEU A 289 -8.72 -11.55 -0.60
C LEU A 289 -8.03 -10.76 0.51
N LEU A 290 -8.67 -9.68 0.93
CA LEU A 290 -8.21 -8.87 2.05
C LEU A 290 -8.53 -9.59 3.36
N ASN A 291 -7.53 -9.82 4.20
CA ASN A 291 -7.75 -10.24 5.59
C ASN A 291 -7.76 -9.03 6.54
N ARG A 292 -8.26 -9.21 7.77
CA ARG A 292 -8.42 -8.11 8.74
C ARG A 292 -7.10 -7.45 9.12
N GLY A 293 -6.00 -8.21 9.19
CA GLY A 293 -4.66 -7.68 9.43
C GLY A 293 -4.22 -6.74 8.30
N ALA A 294 -4.40 -7.15 7.05
CA ALA A 294 -4.12 -6.31 5.89
C ALA A 294 -5.04 -5.09 5.81
N ALA A 295 -6.32 -5.23 6.14
CA ALA A 295 -7.27 -4.11 6.22
C ALA A 295 -6.81 -3.06 7.24
N ALA A 296 -6.41 -3.49 8.44
CA ALA A 296 -5.84 -2.61 9.45
C ALA A 296 -4.57 -1.91 8.95
N ALA A 297 -3.67 -2.63 8.29
CA ALA A 297 -2.43 -2.04 7.78
C ALA A 297 -2.67 -0.91 6.76
N ILE A 298 -3.57 -1.10 5.79
CA ILE A 298 -3.88 -0.05 4.78
C ILE A 298 -4.67 1.12 5.39
N ILE A 299 -5.55 0.86 6.36
CA ILE A 299 -6.27 1.92 7.09
C ILE A 299 -5.30 2.75 7.93
N HIS A 300 -4.35 2.10 8.60
CA HIS A 300 -3.29 2.78 9.34
C HIS A 300 -2.50 3.72 8.42
N GLN A 301 -2.00 3.23 7.28
CA GLN A 301 -1.25 4.09 6.36
C GLN A 301 -2.08 5.24 5.80
N ALA A 302 -3.36 5.00 5.50
CA ALA A 302 -4.27 6.06 5.06
C ALA A 302 -4.47 7.14 6.14
N LEU A 303 -4.50 6.77 7.42
CA LEU A 303 -4.59 7.69 8.54
C LEU A 303 -3.27 8.44 8.80
N VAL A 304 -2.13 7.76 8.66
CA VAL A 304 -0.79 8.41 8.66
C VAL A 304 -0.73 9.45 7.55
N LYS A 305 -1.24 9.13 6.34
CA LYS A 305 -1.26 10.05 5.21
C LYS A 305 -2.14 11.29 5.45
N GLN A 306 -3.17 11.17 6.28
CA GLN A 306 -4.00 12.29 6.73
C GLN A 306 -3.39 13.07 7.91
N GLY A 307 -2.25 12.66 8.45
CA GLY A 307 -1.67 13.24 9.67
C GLY A 307 -2.47 12.93 10.93
N LYS A 308 -3.34 11.90 10.90
CA LYS A 308 -4.17 11.47 12.04
C LYS A 308 -3.48 10.43 12.93
N LEU A 309 -2.43 9.80 12.43
CA LEU A 309 -1.60 8.85 13.16
C LEU A 309 -0.12 9.10 12.85
N GLU A 310 0.73 8.78 13.81
CA GLU A 310 2.17 8.76 13.61
C GLU A 310 2.58 7.58 12.71
N PRO A 311 3.58 7.74 11.83
CA PRO A 311 4.13 6.63 11.07
C PRO A 311 4.77 5.60 12.01
N LEU A 312 4.78 4.33 11.59
CA LEU A 312 5.55 3.32 12.31
C LEU A 312 7.04 3.68 12.30
N PRO A 313 7.77 3.46 13.42
CA PRO A 313 9.21 3.62 13.44
C PRO A 313 9.90 2.74 12.38
N LYS A 314 10.93 3.28 11.71
CA LYS A 314 11.63 2.58 10.61
C LYS A 314 12.37 1.31 11.05
N ASN A 315 12.62 1.14 12.34
CA ASN A 315 13.26 -0.04 12.93
C ASN A 315 12.26 -1.14 13.31
N VAL A 316 10.95 -0.93 13.14
CA VAL A 316 9.93 -1.97 13.37
C VAL A 316 9.82 -2.83 12.11
N ALA A 317 9.95 -4.15 12.25
CA ALA A 317 9.95 -5.07 11.10
C ALA A 317 8.74 -4.88 10.16
N ALA A 318 7.56 -4.52 10.68
CA ALA A 318 6.37 -4.28 9.88
C ALA A 318 6.51 -3.10 8.88
N SER A 319 7.39 -2.13 9.14
CA SER A 319 7.60 -0.98 8.25
C SER A 319 8.16 -1.38 6.89
N GLN A 320 8.87 -2.51 6.80
CA GLN A 320 9.43 -3.02 5.54
C GLN A 320 8.35 -3.43 4.51
N TYR A 321 7.12 -3.67 4.98
CA TYR A 321 5.99 -4.05 4.13
C TYR A 321 5.25 -2.85 3.56
N ILE A 322 5.52 -1.65 4.07
CA ILE A 322 4.97 -0.40 3.52
C ILE A 322 5.71 -0.12 2.23
N VAL A 323 4.97 0.02 1.13
CA VAL A 323 5.57 0.32 -0.17
C VAL A 323 6.06 1.76 -0.15
N ASP A 324 7.39 1.94 -0.13
CA ASP A 324 8.02 3.24 -0.04
C ASP A 324 8.46 3.78 -1.40
N SER A 325 7.76 4.81 -1.90
CA SER A 325 8.13 5.53 -3.13
C SER A 325 9.36 6.43 -3.01
N SER A 326 9.87 6.68 -1.81
CA SER A 326 11.03 7.55 -1.56
C SER A 326 12.37 6.82 -1.53
N SER A 327 12.38 5.48 -1.46
CA SER A 327 13.59 4.68 -1.27
C SER A 327 14.36 4.32 -2.55
N LYS A 328 13.84 4.64 -3.74
CA LYS A 328 14.45 4.28 -5.04
C LYS A 328 15.36 5.36 -5.64
N ASN A 329 16.28 5.89 -4.84
CA ASN A 329 17.39 6.73 -5.30
C ASN A 329 18.75 6.15 -4.86
N ASN A 330 18.98 4.85 -5.07
CA ASN A 330 20.30 4.25 -4.93
C ASN A 330 20.58 3.26 -6.05
#